data_AF-A0A7W1Z860-F1
#
_entry.id   AF-A0A7W1Z860-F1
#
_cell.length_a   1.000
_cell.length_b   1.000
_cell.length_c   1.000
_cell.angle_alpha   90.00
_cell.angle_beta   90.00
_cell.angle_gamma   90.00
#
_symmetry.space_group_name_H-M   'P 1'
#
loop_
_entity.id
_entity.type
_entity.pdbx_description
1 polymer ?
#
loop_
_entity_poly.entity_id
_entity_poly.type
_entity_poly.pdbx_seq_one_letter_code
_entity_poly.pdbx_strand_id
1 'polypeptide(L)'
;MNKRTLYWTCQIGGWLFLVLAQSLYLKLSDALSAEAGTSQFLLLFFGIFLSHLYRNFIVKFNWLKIKVLMLIPRVIIASVLLAVISDYLQYGVELLMGIAGGKHQDTITIVTNILNLIPFFFSWS
;
A
#
# COMPACT_ATOMS: atom_id res chain seq x y z
N MET A 1 4.35 -11.45 -24.20
CA MET A 1 3.46 -11.02 -23.10
C MET A 1 2.88 -9.65 -23.44
N ASN A 2 1.57 -9.42 -23.29
CA ASN A 2 0.97 -8.12 -23.62
C ASN A 2 1.14 -7.11 -22.47
N LYS A 3 1.00 -5.80 -22.75
CA LYS A 3 1.20 -4.72 -21.77
C LYS A 3 0.31 -4.85 -20.53
N ARG A 4 -0.91 -5.39 -20.70
CA ARG A 4 -1.85 -5.62 -19.61
C ARG A 4 -1.36 -6.73 -18.67
N THR A 5 -0.91 -7.86 -19.22
CA THR A 5 -0.37 -8.96 -18.43
C THR A 5 0.87 -8.51 -17.66
N LEU A 6 1.81 -7.80 -18.31
CA LEU A 6 3.00 -7.27 -17.63
C LEU A 6 2.62 -6.37 -16.45
N TYR A 7 1.67 -5.45 -16.66
CA TYR A 7 1.18 -4.57 -15.59
C TYR A 7 0.62 -5.35 -14.39
N TRP A 8 -0.26 -6.32 -14.62
CA TRP A 8 -0.82 -7.13 -13.54
C TRP A 8 0.24 -7.96 -12.82
N THR A 9 1.20 -8.53 -13.55
CA THR A 9 2.31 -9.28 -12.96
C THR A 9 3.16 -8.38 -12.05
N CYS A 10 3.50 -7.16 -12.50
CA CYS A 10 4.24 -6.20 -11.68
C CYS A 10 3.43 -5.76 -10.45
N GLN A 11 2.13 -5.49 -10.62
CA GLN A 11 1.28 -4.99 -9.53
C GLN A 11 1.11 -6.05 -8.44
N ILE A 12 0.70 -7.27 -8.81
CA ILE A 12 0.51 -8.37 -7.88
C ILE A 12 1.85 -8.78 -7.29
N GLY A 13 2.88 -8.95 -8.14
CA GLY A 13 4.21 -9.37 -7.71
C GLY A 13 4.86 -8.39 -6.74
N GLY A 14 4.70 -7.08 -6.96
CA GLY A 14 5.23 -6.04 -6.09
C GLY A 14 4.63 -6.03 -4.69
N TRP A 15 3.29 -6.02 -4.61
CA TRP A 15 2.60 -6.08 -3.32
C TRP A 15 2.80 -7.42 -2.60
N LEU A 16 2.82 -8.52 -3.36
CA LEU A 16 3.12 -9.85 -2.81
C LEU A 16 4.55 -9.90 -2.26
N PHE A 17 5.53 -9.35 -2.97
CA PHE A 17 6.91 -9.27 -2.48
C PHE A 17 7.01 -8.50 -1.16
N LEU A 18 6.34 -7.34 -1.07
CA LEU A 18 6.29 -6.56 0.17
C LEU A 18 5.71 -7.38 1.33
N VAL A 19 4.54 -7.98 1.12
CA VAL A 19 3.84 -8.75 2.15
C VAL A 19 4.64 -9.98 2.58
N LEU A 20 5.29 -10.67 1.63
CA LEU A 20 6.15 -11.80 1.95
C LEU A 20 7.40 -11.36 2.73
N ALA A 21 8.02 -10.23 2.38
CA ALA A 21 9.16 -9.69 3.10
C ALA A 21 8.78 -9.30 4.55
N GLN A 22 7.65 -8.62 4.74
CA GLN A 22 7.14 -8.29 6.07
C GLN A 22 6.74 -9.54 6.86
N SER A 23 6.09 -10.51 6.22
CA SER A 23 5.71 -11.77 6.87
C SER A 23 6.93 -12.58 7.30
N LEU A 24 8.01 -12.55 6.51
CA LEU A 24 9.29 -13.16 6.89
C LEU A 24 9.88 -12.46 8.11
N TYR A 25 9.87 -11.13 8.15
CA TYR A 25 10.31 -10.37 9.33
C TYR A 25 9.50 -10.76 10.58
N LEU A 26 8.17 -10.77 10.48
CA LEU A 26 7.28 -11.18 11.58
C LEU A 26 7.59 -12.60 12.07
N LYS A 27 7.86 -13.53 11.14
CA LYS A 27 8.26 -14.90 11.48
C LYS A 27 9.59 -14.94 12.23
N LEU A 28 10.60 -14.18 11.76
CA LEU A 28 11.93 -14.13 12.38
C LEU A 28 11.91 -13.45 13.76
N SER A 29 10.93 -12.58 14.01
CA SER A 29 10.69 -11.91 15.30
C SER A 29 9.71 -12.65 16.20
N ASP A 30 9.31 -13.88 15.85
CA ASP A 30 8.32 -14.70 16.59
C ASP A 30 6.97 -13.97 16.84
N ALA A 31 6.63 -13.05 15.93
CA ALA A 31 5.43 -12.22 15.97
C ALA A 31 4.39 -12.61 14.90
N LEU A 32 4.62 -13.72 14.19
CA LEU A 32 3.69 -14.21 13.17
C LEU A 32 2.52 -14.95 13.84
N SER A 33 1.35 -14.29 13.87
CA SER A 33 0.09 -14.86 14.35
C SER A 33 -0.97 -14.91 13.24
N ALA A 34 -2.14 -15.50 13.53
CA ALA A 34 -3.27 -15.51 12.60
C ALA A 34 -3.81 -14.10 12.32
N GLU A 35 -3.81 -13.25 13.35
CA GLU A 35 -4.17 -11.83 13.25
C GLU A 35 -3.17 -11.08 12.36
N ALA A 36 -1.87 -11.33 12.56
CA ALA A 36 -0.82 -10.75 11.72
C ALA A 36 -0.95 -11.20 10.27
N GLY A 37 -1.22 -12.49 10.02
CA GLY A 37 -1.49 -13.01 8.67
C GLY A 37 -2.71 -12.35 8.02
N THR A 38 -3.77 -12.10 8.78
CA THR A 38 -4.97 -11.41 8.31
C THR A 38 -4.65 -9.94 7.97
N SER A 39 -3.90 -9.26 8.83
CA SER A 39 -3.42 -7.88 8.58
C SER A 39 -2.57 -7.79 7.30
N GLN A 40 -1.67 -8.75 7.08
CA GLN A 40 -0.86 -8.85 5.87
C GLN A 40 -1.71 -9.09 4.60
N PHE A 41 -2.77 -9.90 4.70
CA PHE A 41 -3.72 -10.09 3.61
C PHE A 41 -4.49 -8.79 3.29
N LEU A 42 -4.94 -8.06 4.31
CA LEU A 42 -5.60 -6.76 4.11
C LEU A 42 -4.66 -5.75 3.46
N LEU A 43 -3.38 -5.71 3.86
CA LEU A 43 -2.36 -4.89 3.23
C LEU A 43 -2.20 -5.22 1.74
N LEU A 44 -2.12 -6.52 1.38
CA LEU A 44 -2.07 -6.97 -0.01
C LEU A 44 -3.29 -6.48 -0.80
N PHE A 45 -4.49 -6.69 -0.24
CA PHE A 45 -5.75 -6.34 -0.88
C PHE A 45 -5.88 -4.83 -1.10
N PHE A 46 -5.71 -4.02 -0.05
CA PHE A 46 -5.83 -2.55 -0.15
C PHE A 46 -4.73 -1.96 -1.02
N GLY A 47 -3.50 -2.47 -0.92
CA GLY A 47 -2.41 -2.04 -1.76
C GLY A 47 -2.73 -2.20 -3.25
N ILE A 48 -3.12 -3.41 -3.68
CA ILE A 48 -3.51 -3.68 -5.07
C ILE A 48 -4.72 -2.82 -5.48
N PHE A 49 -5.78 -2.82 -4.67
CA PHE A 49 -7.02 -2.11 -4.98
C PHE A 49 -6.81 -0.61 -5.17
N LEU A 50 -6.13 0.04 -4.21
CA LEU A 50 -5.87 1.48 -4.26
C LEU A 50 -4.89 1.85 -5.38
N SER A 51 -3.86 1.03 -5.65
CA SER A 51 -2.97 1.25 -6.80
C SER A 51 -3.73 1.21 -8.12
N HIS A 52 -4.69 0.30 -8.29
CA HIS A 52 -5.52 0.26 -9.51
C HIS A 52 -6.45 1.48 -9.63
N LEU A 53 -7.10 1.88 -8.53
CA LEU A 53 -7.92 3.10 -8.53
C LEU A 53 -7.10 4.33 -8.88
N TYR A 54 -5.90 4.43 -8.31
CA TYR A 54 -4.98 5.52 -8.59
C TYR A 54 -4.52 5.53 -10.05
N ARG A 55 -4.19 4.37 -10.62
CA ARG A 55 -3.83 4.29 -12.05
C ARG A 55 -4.97 4.76 -12.95
N ASN A 56 -6.21 4.38 -12.64
CA ASN A 56 -7.38 4.85 -13.37
C ASN A 56 -7.53 6.38 -13.25
N PHE A 57 -7.25 6.95 -12.08
CA PHE A 57 -7.22 8.39 -11.86
C PHE A 57 -6.14 9.07 -12.73
N ILE A 58 -4.88 8.58 -12.71
CA ILE A 58 -3.78 9.10 -13.53
C ILE A 58 -4.15 9.14 -15.01
N VAL A 59 -4.74 8.06 -15.53
CA VAL A 59 -5.16 7.97 -16.95
C VAL A 59 -6.32 8.91 -17.23
N LYS A 60 -7.36 8.92 -16.39
CA LYS A 60 -8.56 9.77 -16.56
C LYS A 60 -8.20 11.26 -16.59
N PHE A 61 -7.25 11.69 -15.76
CA PHE A 61 -6.81 13.08 -15.68
C PHE A 61 -5.62 13.41 -16.60
N ASN A 62 -5.26 12.51 -17.53
CA ASN A 62 -4.17 12.70 -18.51
C ASN A 62 -2.81 13.06 -17.88
N TRP A 63 -2.50 12.52 -16.69
CA TRP A 63 -1.24 12.81 -16.00
C TRP A 63 -0.01 12.39 -16.81
N LEU A 64 -0.18 11.37 -17.67
CA LEU A 64 0.85 10.88 -18.59
C LEU A 64 1.30 11.92 -19.64
N LYS A 65 0.57 13.03 -19.82
CA LYS A 65 0.93 14.12 -20.75
C LYS A 65 1.64 15.28 -20.04
N ILE A 66 1.73 15.25 -18.71
CA ILE A 66 2.38 16.30 -17.92
C ILE A 66 3.90 16.14 -18.03
N LYS A 67 4.63 17.25 -18.08
CA LYS A 67 6.09 17.25 -18.00
C LYS A 67 6.55 16.57 -16.71
N VAL A 68 7.55 15.70 -16.79
CA VAL A 68 8.05 14.89 -15.66
C VAL A 68 8.31 15.73 -14.39
N LEU A 69 8.96 16.89 -14.52
CA LEU A 69 9.23 17.80 -13.39
C LEU A 69 7.98 18.31 -12.66
N MET A 70 6.86 18.46 -13.37
CA MET A 70 5.57 18.85 -12.77
C MET A 70 4.74 17.65 -12.32
N LEU A 71 5.04 16.46 -12.84
CA LEU A 71 4.37 15.22 -12.48
C LEU A 71 4.86 14.68 -11.13
N ILE A 72 6.18 14.72 -10.89
CA ILE A 72 6.80 14.24 -9.65
C ILE A 72 6.11 14.78 -8.38
N PRO A 73 5.94 16.10 -8.17
CA PRO A 73 5.31 16.60 -6.95
C PRO A 73 3.84 16.14 -6.82
N ARG A 74 3.12 16.00 -7.93
CA ARG A 74 1.72 15.49 -7.90
C ARG A 74 1.67 14.04 -7.48
N VAL A 75 2.59 13.22 -7.99
CA VAL A 75 2.70 11.81 -7.64
C VAL A 75 3.11 11.62 -6.18
N ILE A 76 4.04 12.43 -5.66
CA ILE A 76 4.41 12.40 -4.25
C ILE A 76 3.20 12.72 -3.36
N ILE A 77 2.48 13.80 -3.65
CA ILE A 77 1.28 14.18 -2.88
C ILE A 77 0.23 13.07 -2.93
N ALA A 78 -0.05 12.52 -4.11
CA ALA A 78 -0.98 11.41 -4.25
C ALA A 78 -0.53 10.16 -3.48
N SER A 79 0.77 9.85 -3.47
CA SER A 79 1.33 8.71 -2.75
C SER A 79 1.18 8.86 -1.23
N VAL A 80 1.39 10.08 -0.70
CA VAL A 80 1.13 10.41 0.71
C VAL A 80 -0.36 10.21 1.04
N LEU A 81 -1.25 10.74 0.21
CA LEU A 81 -2.70 10.59 0.42
C LEU A 81 -3.13 9.12 0.38
N LEU A 82 -2.60 8.34 -0.57
CA LEU A 82 -2.91 6.91 -0.68
C LEU A 82 -2.36 6.11 0.50
N ALA A 83 -1.17 6.43 1.00
CA ALA A 83 -0.60 5.80 2.18
C ALA A 83 -1.48 6.05 3.41
N VAL A 84 -1.93 7.29 3.63
CA VAL A 84 -2.88 7.65 4.69
C VAL A 84 -4.19 6.89 4.52
N ILE A 85 -4.81 6.94 3.33
CA ILE A 85 -6.08 6.25 3.07
C ILE A 85 -5.95 4.75 3.31
N SER A 86 -4.88 4.12 2.82
CA SER A 86 -4.63 2.69 2.99
C SER A 86 -4.48 2.29 4.44
N ASP A 87 -3.68 3.05 5.22
CA ASP A 87 -3.45 2.75 6.64
C ASP A 87 -4.75 2.84 7.45
N TYR A 88 -5.53 3.91 7.27
CA TYR A 88 -6.80 4.10 7.98
C TYR A 88 -7.90 3.13 7.52
N LEU A 89 -8.01 2.82 6.22
CA LEU A 89 -8.97 1.81 5.75
C LEU A 89 -8.64 0.42 6.32
N GLN A 90 -7.37 0.05 6.30
CA GLN A 90 -6.93 -1.22 6.86
C GLN A 90 -7.19 -1.27 8.36
N TYR A 91 -6.80 -0.23 9.10
CA TYR A 91 -7.07 -0.13 10.54
C TYR A 91 -8.57 -0.22 10.86
N GLY A 92 -9.41 0.48 10.09
CA GLY A 92 -10.86 0.42 10.26
C GLY A 92 -11.43 -1.00 10.12
N VAL A 93 -10.96 -1.76 9.14
CA VAL A 93 -11.34 -3.18 8.99
C VAL A 93 -10.81 -4.04 10.13
N GLU A 94 -9.55 -3.86 10.52
CA GLU A 94 -8.94 -4.58 11.63
C GLU A 94 -9.66 -4.30 12.96
N LEU A 95 -10.16 -3.09 13.16
CA LEU A 95 -10.96 -2.70 14.33
C LEU A 95 -12.31 -3.42 14.35
N LEU A 96 -13.01 -3.46 13.21
CA LEU A 96 -14.28 -4.19 13.07
C LEU A 96 -14.12 -5.69 13.29
N MET A 97 -12.95 -6.24 12.94
CA MET A 97 -12.61 -7.64 13.13
C MET A 97 -12.08 -7.96 14.54
N GLY A 98 -11.84 -6.95 15.38
CA GLY A 98 -11.26 -7.13 16.72
C GLY A 98 -9.78 -7.51 16.74
N ILE A 99 -9.04 -7.27 15.66
CA ILE A 99 -7.63 -7.67 15.48
C ILE A 99 -6.67 -6.48 15.33
N ALA A 100 -7.15 -5.25 15.49
CA ALA A 100 -6.34 -4.04 15.28
C ALA A 100 -5.10 -3.92 16.19
N GLY A 101 -5.12 -4.61 17.34
CA GLY A 101 -4.01 -4.62 18.28
C GLY A 101 -3.51 -3.21 18.63
N GLY A 102 -2.19 -3.01 18.54
CA GLY A 102 -1.54 -1.75 18.87
C GLY A 102 -1.31 -0.77 17.72
N LYS A 103 -1.82 -1.05 16.52
CA LYS A 103 -1.42 -0.35 15.28
C LYS A 103 -1.56 1.17 15.32
N HIS A 104 -2.61 1.68 15.98
CA HIS A 104 -2.90 3.11 16.15
C HIS A 104 -2.84 3.56 17.62
N GLN A 105 -2.06 2.88 18.47
CA GLN A 105 -1.94 3.26 19.89
C GLN A 105 -1.21 4.58 20.10
N ASP A 106 -0.22 4.88 19.27
CA ASP A 106 0.59 6.09 19.39
C ASP A 106 0.88 6.74 18.02
N THR A 107 1.14 8.04 18.04
CA THR A 107 1.37 8.83 16.83
C THR A 107 2.62 8.41 16.07
N ILE A 108 3.67 7.92 16.76
CA ILE A 108 4.93 7.53 16.12
C ILE A 108 4.71 6.29 15.27
N THR A 109 4.00 5.29 15.79
CA THR A 109 3.65 4.07 15.05
C THR A 109 2.79 4.40 13.83
N ILE A 110 1.76 5.24 13.98
CA ILE A 110 0.90 5.68 12.86
C ILE A 110 1.73 6.34 11.76
N VAL A 111 2.56 7.33 12.14
CA VAL A 111 3.41 8.05 11.19
C VAL A 111 4.39 7.10 10.51
N THR A 112 4.99 6.17 11.25
CA THR A 112 5.93 5.18 10.70
C THR A 112 5.25 4.26 9.69
N ASN A 113 4.04 3.76 9.99
CA ASN A 113 3.27 2.93 9.07
C ASN A 113 2.96 3.66 7.75
N ILE A 114 2.51 4.90 7.84
CA ILE A 114 2.22 5.74 6.67
C ILE A 114 3.50 6.01 5.87
N LEU A 115 4.59 6.39 6.53
CA LEU A 115 5.87 6.65 5.88
C LEU A 115 6.40 5.42 5.13
N ASN A 116 6.25 4.23 5.72
CA ASN A 116 6.66 2.98 5.09
C ASN A 116 5.85 2.64 3.83
N LEU A 117 4.60 3.11 3.71
CA LEU A 117 3.74 2.85 2.56
C LEU A 117 3.98 3.79 1.36
N ILE A 118 4.46 5.02 1.61
CA ILE A 118 4.66 6.03 0.56
C ILE A 118 5.53 5.53 -0.60
N PRO A 119 6.71 4.91 -0.39
CA PRO A 119 7.57 4.46 -1.49
C PRO A 119 6.90 3.42 -2.38
N PHE A 120 6.03 2.58 -1.83
CA PHE A 120 5.31 1.58 -2.60
C PHE A 120 4.28 2.27 -3.50
N PHE A 121 3.43 3.13 -2.96
CA PHE A 121 2.48 3.87 -3.80
C PHE A 121 3.16 4.73 -4.87
N PHE A 122 4.30 5.35 -4.55
CA PHE A 122 5.11 6.10 -5.51
C PHE A 122 5.64 5.19 -6.65
N SER A 123 6.13 4.00 -6.31
CA SER A 123 6.69 3.06 -7.30
C SER A 123 5.63 2.46 -8.23
N TRP A 124 4.38 2.38 -7.77
CA TRP A 124 3.25 1.82 -8.52
C TRP A 124 2.35 2.88 -9.19
N SER A 125 2.83 4.14 -9.27
CA SER A 125 2.18 5.28 -9.94
C SER A 125 2.29 5.21 -11.46
#